data_AF-A0A6L9QPB2-F1
#
_entry.id   AF-A0A6L9QPB2-F1
#
_cell.length_a   1.000
_cell.length_b   1.000
_cell.length_c   1.000
_cell.angle_alpha   90.00
_cell.angle_beta   90.00
_cell.angle_gamma   90.00
#
_symmetry.space_group_name_H-M   'P 1'
#
loop_
_entity.id
_entity.type
_entity.pdbx_description
1 polymer ?
#
loop_
_entity_poly.entity_id
_entity_poly.type
_entity_poly.pdbx_seq_one_letter_code
_entity_poly.pdbx_strand_id
1 'polypeptide(L)'
;TLRQRHTADAERDIAVSRQVAIGSGKLRAKDVALAGQTALAAYRVARTPEARASLLESYSGPAATRIVSAGGVLQAVAVSADGR
;
A
#
# COMPACT_ATOMS: atom_id res chain seq x y z
N THR A 1 25.20 1.62 25.72
CA THR A 1 24.92 0.26 26.25
C THR A 1 24.03 -0.53 25.29
N LEU A 2 23.94 -1.86 25.40
CA LEU A 2 23.11 -2.69 24.50
C LEU A 2 21.62 -2.29 24.53
N ARG A 3 21.10 -1.90 25.70
CA ARG A 3 19.72 -1.41 25.86
C ARG A 3 19.44 -0.15 25.04
N GLN A 4 20.34 0.83 25.10
CA GLN A 4 20.20 2.07 24.33
C GLN A 4 20.20 1.81 22.82
N ARG A 5 21.01 0.84 22.35
CA ARG A 5 21.02 0.43 20.95
C ARG A 5 19.68 -0.18 20.54
N HIS A 6 19.18 -1.14 21.32
CA HIS A 6 17.89 -1.78 21.05
C HIS A 6 16.72 -0.78 21.04
N THR A 7 16.71 0.21 21.93
CA THR A 7 15.70 1.28 21.91
C THR A 7 15.83 2.13 20.64
N ALA A 8 17.04 2.53 20.27
CA ALA A 8 17.27 3.32 19.06
C ALA A 8 16.87 2.55 17.78
N ASP A 9 17.09 1.23 17.76
CA ASP A 9 16.71 0.38 16.64
C ASP A 9 15.18 0.27 16.53
N ALA A 10 14.48 0.07 17.65
CA ALA A 10 13.02 0.04 17.67
C ALA A 10 12.40 1.37 17.22
N GLU A 11 12.91 2.51 17.68
CA GLU A 11 12.44 3.84 17.26
C GLU A 11 12.70 4.08 15.77
N ARG A 12 13.84 3.60 15.25
CA ARG A 12 14.14 3.64 13.82
C ARG A 12 13.12 2.84 13.03
N ASP A 13 12.82 1.62 13.44
CA ASP A 13 11.88 0.75 12.75
C ASP A 13 10.46 1.33 12.75
N ILE A 14 10.05 1.96 13.86
CA ILE A 14 8.78 2.73 13.93
C ILE A 14 8.78 3.86 12.90
N ALA A 15 9.85 4.67 12.85
CA ALA A 15 9.95 5.79 11.91
C ALA A 15 9.94 5.34 10.44
N VAL A 16 10.68 4.27 10.13
CA VAL A 16 10.74 3.67 8.78
C VAL A 16 9.37 3.13 8.39
N SER A 17 8.71 2.37 9.27
CA SER A 17 7.37 1.84 9.03
C SER A 17 6.37 2.95 8.67
N ARG A 18 6.36 4.03 9.47
CA ARG A 18 5.51 5.21 9.21
C ARG A 18 5.80 5.84 7.84
N GLN A 19 7.06 6.04 7.52
CA GLN A 19 7.46 6.67 6.25
C GLN A 19 7.06 5.83 5.03
N VAL A 20 7.25 4.51 5.10
CA VAL A 20 6.87 3.59 4.03
C VAL A 20 5.35 3.53 3.87
N ALA A 21 4.58 3.56 4.97
CA ALA A 21 3.12 3.60 4.95
C ALA A 21 2.56 4.88 4.28
N ILE A 22 3.23 6.02 4.47
CA ILE A 22 2.89 7.26 3.74
C ILE A 22 3.20 7.10 2.24
N GLY A 23 4.30 6.42 1.90
CA GLY A 23 4.69 6.11 0.53
C GLY A 23 3.69 5.21 -0.20
N SER A 24 3.20 4.15 0.44
CA SER A 24 2.18 3.25 -0.15
C SER A 24 0.89 3.99 -0.47
N GLY A 25 0.43 4.91 0.38
CA GLY A 25 -0.74 5.75 0.10
C GLY A 25 -0.59 6.56 -1.19
N LYS A 26 0.60 7.12 -1.45
CA LYS A 26 0.89 7.89 -2.68
C LYS A 26 0.97 7.01 -3.93
N LEU A 27 1.41 5.76 -3.78
CA LEU A 27 1.50 4.80 -4.89
C LEU A 27 0.12 4.35 -5.38
N ARG A 28 -0.91 4.37 -4.53
CA ARG A 28 -2.25 3.87 -4.86
C ARG A 28 -2.86 4.54 -6.10
N ALA A 29 -2.58 5.82 -6.32
CA ALA A 29 -3.05 6.55 -7.51
C ALA A 29 -2.37 6.10 -8.83
N LYS A 30 -1.26 5.36 -8.74
CA LYS A 30 -0.45 4.93 -9.89
C LYS A 30 -0.50 3.41 -10.09
N ASP A 31 -0.43 2.66 -8.99
CA ASP A 31 -0.40 1.20 -8.96
C ASP A 31 -0.92 0.69 -7.61
N VAL A 32 -2.11 0.10 -7.63
CA VAL A 32 -2.78 -0.41 -6.43
C VAL A 32 -2.07 -1.66 -5.88
N ALA A 33 -1.53 -2.52 -6.75
CA ALA A 33 -0.87 -3.75 -6.33
C ALA A 33 0.46 -3.44 -5.62
N LEU A 34 1.25 -2.53 -6.19
CA LEU A 34 2.50 -2.08 -5.59
C LEU A 34 2.25 -1.33 -4.26
N ALA A 35 1.20 -0.51 -4.20
CA ALA A 35 0.79 0.16 -2.97
C ALA A 35 0.48 -0.84 -1.84
N GLY A 36 -0.28 -1.91 -2.13
CA GLY A 36 -0.59 -2.96 -1.16
C GLY A 36 0.63 -3.73 -0.67
N GLN A 37 1.54 -4.10 -1.56
CA GLN A 37 2.80 -4.76 -1.18
C GLN A 37 3.68 -3.86 -0.30
N THR A 38 3.74 -2.57 -0.63
CA THR A 38 4.50 -1.57 0.13
C THR A 38 3.89 -1.36 1.53
N ALA A 39 2.56 -1.31 1.63
CA ALA A 39 1.87 -1.22 2.92
C ALA A 39 2.10 -2.46 3.79
N LEU A 40 2.11 -3.66 3.21
CA LEU A 40 2.44 -4.90 3.91
C LEU A 40 3.89 -4.91 4.41
N ALA A 41 4.83 -4.40 3.61
CA ALA A 41 6.22 -4.27 4.01
C ALA A 41 6.37 -3.33 5.20
N ALA A 42 5.71 -2.16 5.17
CA ALA A 42 5.69 -1.23 6.32
C ALA A 42 5.19 -1.91 7.61
N TYR A 43 4.08 -2.63 7.52
CA TYR A 43 3.48 -3.32 8.67
C TYR A 43 4.40 -4.41 9.26
N ARG A 44 5.21 -5.06 8.40
CA ARG A 44 6.20 -6.06 8.82
C ARG A 44 7.44 -5.44 9.47
N VAL A 45 7.86 -4.24 9.05
CA VAL A 45 8.96 -3.50 9.72
C VAL A 45 8.56 -3.14 11.14
N ALA A 46 7.40 -2.48 11.30
CA ALA A 46 6.80 -2.26 12.61
C ALA A 46 5.28 -2.14 12.47
N ARG A 47 4.54 -2.73 13.41
CA ARG A 47 3.06 -2.75 13.40
C ARG A 47 2.48 -1.45 13.94
N THR A 48 2.80 -0.32 13.30
CA THR A 48 2.27 0.99 13.69
C THR A 48 0.83 1.19 13.20
N PRO A 49 0.06 2.11 13.79
CA PRO A 49 -1.29 2.44 13.33
C PRO A 49 -1.34 2.89 11.86
N GLU A 50 -0.35 3.66 11.41
CA GLU A 50 -0.26 4.18 10.04
C GLU A 50 -0.06 3.06 9.03
N ALA A 51 0.82 2.09 9.34
CA ALA A 51 1.03 0.92 8.50
C ALA A 51 -0.21 0.01 8.45
N ARG A 52 -0.90 -0.15 9.59
CA ARG A 52 -2.17 -0.91 9.64
C ARG A 52 -3.26 -0.23 8.82
N ALA A 53 -3.43 1.08 8.98
CA ALA A 53 -4.40 1.86 8.22
C ALA A 53 -4.10 1.78 6.72
N SER A 54 -2.85 1.99 6.31
CA SER A 54 -2.44 1.88 4.90
C SER A 54 -2.70 0.50 4.31
N LEU A 55 -2.46 -0.57 5.08
CA LEU A 55 -2.76 -1.93 4.64
C LEU A 55 -4.26 -2.13 4.45
N LEU A 56 -5.11 -1.70 5.39
CA LEU A 56 -6.57 -1.79 5.25
C LEU A 56 -7.07 -0.96 4.06
N GLU A 57 -6.59 0.27 3.92
CA GLU A 57 -6.91 1.16 2.79
C GLU A 57 -6.50 0.55 1.44
N SER A 58 -5.43 -0.24 1.41
CA SER A 58 -5.00 -0.92 0.19
C SER A 58 -6.07 -1.88 -0.36
N TYR A 59 -6.90 -2.45 0.52
CA TYR A 59 -8.03 -3.33 0.19
C TYR A 59 -9.40 -2.62 0.14
N SER A 60 -9.47 -1.34 0.53
CA SER A 60 -10.73 -0.59 0.73
C SER A 60 -11.36 -0.01 -0.55
N GLY A 61 -10.87 -0.33 -1.75
CA GLY A 61 -11.40 0.27 -2.98
C GLY A 61 -11.28 -0.64 -4.20
N PRO A 62 -11.93 -0.26 -5.32
CA PRO A 62 -11.83 -1.02 -6.57
C PRO A 62 -10.36 -1.19 -6.92
N ALA A 63 -9.92 -2.43 -7.14
CA ALA A 63 -8.60 -2.67 -7.69
C ALA A 63 -8.60 -2.09 -9.11
N ALA A 64 -8.11 -0.85 -9.26
CA ALA A 64 -7.88 -0.26 -10.57
C ALA A 64 -6.88 -1.16 -11.31
N THR A 65 -7.42 -2.07 -12.09
CA THR A 65 -6.63 -3.02 -12.86
C THR A 65 -6.00 -2.21 -13.98
N ARG A 66 -4.68 -2.06 -13.93
CA ARG A 66 -3.93 -1.42 -15.00
C ARG A 66 -4.10 -2.26 -16.26
N ILE A 67 -4.74 -1.70 -17.29
CA ILE A 67 -4.80 -2.31 -18.62
C ILE A 67 -3.44 -2.08 -19.28
N VAL A 68 -2.57 -3.09 -19.23
CA VAL A 68 -1.36 -3.13 -20.05
C VAL A 68 -1.84 -3.47 -21.46
N SER A 69 -1.56 -2.59 -22.43
CA SER A 69 -2.05 -2.68 -23.82
C SER A 69 -2.16 -4.13 -24.30
N ALA A 70 -3.37 -4.60 -24.59
CA ALA A 70 -3.55 -5.94 -25.09
C ALA A 70 -2.95 -6.02 -26.49
N GLY A 71 -1.99 -6.93 -26.70
CA GLY A 71 -1.56 -7.33 -28.04
C GLY A 71 -2.63 -8.12 -28.81
N GLY A 72 -3.91 -7.95 -28.47
CA GLY A 72 -5.07 -8.70 -28.95
C GLY A 72 -6.38 -7.98 -28.57
N VAL A 73 -7.53 -8.57 -28.89
CA VAL A 73 -8.84 -7.94 -28.70
C VAL A 73 -9.13 -7.72 -27.20
N LEU A 74 -9.27 -6.45 -26.82
CA LEU A 74 -9.64 -6.05 -25.47
C LEU A 74 -11.17 -6.02 -25.36
N GLN A 75 -11.77 -6.93 -24.58
CA GLN A 75 -13.16 -6.79 -24.15
C GLN A 75 -13.18 -6.03 -22.82
N ALA A 76 -13.59 -4.77 -22.86
CA ALA A 76 -13.81 -3.96 -21.67
C ALA A 76 -15.31 -3.64 -21.56
N VAL A 77 -15.86 -3.74 -20.36
CA VAL A 77 -17.23 -3.36 -20.03
C VAL A 77 -17.16 -2.21 -19.04
N ALA A 78 -17.71 -1.06 -19.43
CA ALA A 78 -17.96 0.04 -18.51
C ALA A 78 -19.36 -0.13 -17.94
N VAL A 79 -19.51 0.00 -16.62
CA VAL A 79 -20.81 -0.02 -15.94
C VAL A 79 -20.95 1.30 -15.20
N SER A 80 -22.03 2.02 -15.45
CA SER A 80 -22.36 3.24 -14.71
C SER A 80 -23.05 2.90 -13.38
N ALA A 81 -22.97 3.81 -12.40
CA ALA A 81 -23.52 3.60 -11.06
C ALA A 81 -25.06 3.43 -11.06
N ASP A 82 -25.73 3.87 -12.12
CA ASP A 82 -27.15 3.68 -12.39
C ASP A 82 -27.48 2.38 -13.14
N GLY A 83 -26.48 1.53 -13.41
CA GLY A 83 -26.64 0.23 -14.05
C GLY A 83 -27.08 0.29 -15.52
N ARG A 84 -26.86 1.43 -16.19
CA ARG A 84 -27.12 1.62 -17.61
C ARG A 84 -25.83 1.70 -18.43
#